data_AF-A0A2V5UFT3-F1
#
_entry.id   AF-A0A2V5UFT3-F1
#
_cell.length_a   1.000
_cell.length_b   1.000
_cell.length_c   1.000
_cell.angle_alpha   90.00
_cell.angle_beta   90.00
_cell.angle_gamma   90.00
#
_symmetry.space_group_name_H-M   'P 1'
#
loop_
_entity.id
_entity.type
_entity.pdbx_description
1 polymer ?
#
loop_
_entity_poly.entity_id
_entity_poly.type
_entity_poly.pdbx_seq_one_letter_code
_entity_poly.pdbx_strand_id
1 'polypeptide(L)'
;MLRPPLDRRLTEFDSVEGVLFRVKVIASSEPRGLLIAEADQIRPRQAKDEEDQRVPLLPVVPNRELGDEIFRVEFDSNQTLLKVNDSLGDWRALARDPFFIALVYPAALRLILIQILLIEKHHDTEDMDDWKSRWL
;
A
#
# COMPACT_ATOMS: atom_id res chain seq x y z
N MET A 1 -14.88 -30.89 -3.59
CA MET A 1 -13.80 -31.08 -4.57
C MET A 1 -13.62 -29.77 -5.32
N LEU A 2 -12.43 -29.17 -5.27
CA LEU A 2 -12.11 -27.96 -6.05
C LEU A 2 -12.01 -28.35 -7.53
N ARG A 3 -12.85 -27.75 -8.38
CA ARG A 3 -12.71 -27.86 -9.84
C ARG A 3 -11.80 -26.73 -10.32
N PRO A 4 -10.77 -27.03 -11.13
CA PRO A 4 -9.98 -25.99 -11.74
C PRO A 4 -10.84 -25.12 -12.68
N PRO A 5 -10.56 -23.82 -12.79
CA PRO A 5 -11.31 -22.92 -13.67
C PRO A 5 -11.14 -23.31 -15.14
N LEU A 6 -12.16 -23.02 -15.97
CA LEU A 6 -12.10 -23.26 -17.41
C LEU A 6 -11.00 -22.41 -18.09
N ASP A 7 -10.84 -21.18 -17.63
CA ASP A 7 -9.77 -20.28 -18.08
C ASP A 7 -8.64 -20.22 -17.04
N ARG A 8 -7.41 -20.42 -17.51
CA ARG A 8 -6.20 -20.51 -16.70
C ARG A 8 -5.18 -19.43 -17.11
N ARG A 9 -5.61 -18.44 -17.89
CA ARG A 9 -4.79 -17.28 -18.24
C ARG A 9 -4.71 -16.36 -17.03
N LEU A 10 -3.49 -16.04 -16.62
CA LEU A 10 -3.21 -14.99 -15.64
C LEU A 10 -3.02 -13.68 -16.40
N THR A 11 -4.07 -12.87 -16.47
CA THR A 11 -4.05 -11.58 -17.18
C THR A 11 -3.57 -10.43 -16.30
N GLU A 12 -3.81 -10.53 -14.98
CA GLU A 12 -3.53 -9.46 -14.02
C GLU A 12 -3.24 -10.03 -12.63
N PHE A 13 -2.66 -9.18 -11.78
CA PHE A 13 -2.49 -9.41 -10.35
C PHE A 13 -3.28 -8.33 -9.60
N ASP A 14 -4.00 -8.70 -8.54
CA ASP A 14 -4.72 -7.75 -7.68
C ASP A 14 -3.77 -6.80 -6.90
N SER A 15 -2.49 -7.15 -6.79
CA SER A 15 -1.44 -6.31 -6.23
C SER A 15 -0.08 -6.68 -6.82
N VAL A 16 0.76 -5.67 -7.05
CA VAL A 16 2.16 -5.86 -7.51
C VAL A 16 3.11 -6.07 -6.32
N GLU A 17 2.68 -5.72 -5.10
CA GLU A 17 3.46 -5.96 -3.88
C GLU A 17 3.71 -7.45 -3.67
N GLY A 18 4.99 -7.83 -3.56
CA GLY A 18 5.41 -9.22 -3.34
C GLY A 18 5.52 -10.06 -4.61
N VAL A 19 5.13 -9.54 -5.78
CA VAL A 19 5.37 -10.21 -7.07
C VAL A 19 6.84 -10.04 -7.45
N LEU A 20 7.52 -11.17 -7.62
CA LEU A 20 8.94 -11.21 -7.97
C LEU A 20 9.14 -12.12 -9.18
N PHE A 21 10.01 -11.68 -10.09
CA PHE A 21 10.32 -12.40 -11.32
C PHE A 21 11.66 -13.13 -11.22
N ARG A 22 11.70 -14.31 -11.85
CA ARG A 22 12.93 -15.01 -12.20
C ARG A 22 13.16 -14.86 -13.69
N VAL A 23 14.32 -14.38 -14.08
CA VAL A 23 14.72 -14.24 -15.48
C VAL A 23 15.85 -15.21 -15.76
N LYS A 24 15.68 -16.03 -16.80
CA LYS A 24 16.68 -16.97 -17.30
C LYS A 24 17.04 -16.58 -18.73
N VAL A 25 18.32 -16.33 -18.97
CA VAL A 25 18.84 -16.01 -20.30
C VAL A 25 19.46 -17.27 -20.88
N ILE A 26 18.94 -17.71 -22.02
CA ILE A 26 19.44 -18.89 -22.74
C ILE A 26 20.14 -18.51 -24.03
N ALA A 27 21.14 -19.29 -24.42
CA ALA A 27 21.81 -19.16 -25.69
C ALA A 27 20.82 -19.39 -26.85
N SER A 28 20.67 -18.38 -27.70
CA SER A 28 19.91 -18.47 -28.95
C SER A 28 20.69 -19.17 -30.08
N SER A 29 22.02 -19.20 -29.97
CA SER A 29 22.96 -19.89 -30.87
C SER A 29 23.56 -21.14 -30.23
N GLU A 30 24.36 -21.90 -30.99
CA GLU A 30 25.07 -23.10 -30.52
C GLU A 30 25.99 -22.80 -29.33
N PRO A 31 25.93 -23.58 -28.23
CA PRO A 31 24.96 -24.64 -27.96
C PRO A 31 23.59 -24.06 -27.55
N ARG A 32 22.55 -24.37 -28.33
CA ARG A 32 21.20 -23.81 -28.12
C ARG A 32 20.61 -24.26 -26.79
N GLY A 33 19.95 -23.34 -26.09
CA GLY A 33 19.27 -23.65 -24.83
C GLY A 33 20.20 -23.73 -23.62
N LEU A 34 21.50 -23.46 -23.78
CA LEU A 34 22.42 -23.31 -22.65
C LEU A 34 22.00 -22.10 -21.80
N LEU A 35 21.84 -22.29 -20.49
CA LEU A 35 21.59 -21.19 -19.56
C LEU A 35 22.86 -20.36 -19.39
N ILE A 36 22.82 -19.12 -19.86
CA ILE A 36 23.95 -18.17 -19.80
C ILE A 36 23.89 -17.34 -18.51
N ALA A 37 22.68 -16.98 -18.07
CA ALA A 37 22.48 -16.19 -16.87
C ALA A 37 21.14 -16.50 -16.21
N GLU A 38 21.09 -16.29 -14.90
CA GLU A 38 19.88 -16.35 -14.08
C GLU A 38 19.89 -15.17 -13.12
N ALA A 39 18.73 -14.54 -12.96
CA ALA A 39 18.49 -13.53 -11.96
C ALA A 39 17.17 -13.82 -11.26
N ASP A 40 17.22 -13.75 -9.94
CA ASP A 40 16.12 -14.04 -9.03
C ASP A 40 15.61 -12.78 -8.35
N GLN A 41 14.39 -12.84 -7.82
CA GLN A 41 13.80 -11.80 -6.99
C GLN A 41 13.72 -10.42 -7.68
N ILE A 42 13.56 -10.39 -9.01
CA ILE A 42 13.48 -9.15 -9.77
C ILE A 42 12.14 -8.49 -9.50
N ARG A 43 12.17 -7.26 -8.97
CA ARG A 43 10.97 -6.45 -8.76
C ARG A 43 10.55 -5.80 -10.09
N PRO A 44 9.28 -5.92 -10.51
CA PRO A 44 8.79 -5.21 -11.69
C PRO A 44 8.81 -3.69 -11.42
N ARG A 45 9.42 -2.92 -12.32
CA ARG A 45 9.30 -1.46 -12.36
C ARG A 45 8.14 -1.07 -13.28
N GLN A 46 7.31 -0.12 -12.86
CA GLN A 46 6.30 0.46 -13.74
C GLN A 46 6.97 1.58 -14.56
N ALA A 47 6.68 1.69 -15.86
CA ALA A 47 7.29 2.72 -16.71
C ALA A 47 6.95 4.18 -16.31
N LYS A 48 6.14 4.39 -15.26
CA LYS A 48 5.85 5.68 -14.62
C LYS A 48 6.56 5.80 -13.27
N ASP A 49 7.85 5.54 -13.21
CA ASP A 49 8.69 5.65 -12.00
C ASP A 49 8.83 7.11 -11.46
N GLU A 50 7.95 8.05 -11.84
CA GLU A 50 7.70 9.29 -11.07
C GLU A 50 6.76 9.05 -9.87
N GLU A 51 6.01 7.94 -9.85
CA GLU A 51 5.11 7.58 -8.74
C GLU A 51 5.83 7.04 -7.50
N ASP A 52 7.09 6.61 -7.62
CA ASP A 52 7.92 6.09 -6.51
C ASP A 52 8.30 7.20 -5.47
N GLN A 53 7.97 8.46 -5.76
CA GLN A 53 8.10 9.58 -4.82
C GLN A 53 6.76 10.03 -4.20
N ARG A 54 5.61 9.47 -4.59
CA ARG A 54 4.32 9.84 -3.99
C ARG A 54 4.15 9.11 -2.66
N VAL A 55 4.58 9.78 -1.60
CA VAL A 55 4.23 9.37 -0.23
C VAL A 55 2.73 9.59 -0.03
N PRO A 56 1.93 8.55 0.25
CA PRO A 56 0.51 8.72 0.51
C PRO A 56 0.30 9.59 1.75
N LEU A 57 -0.63 10.53 1.67
CA LEU A 57 -0.93 11.47 2.77
C LEU A 57 -1.42 10.76 4.03
N LEU A 58 -2.10 9.62 3.87
CA LEU A 58 -2.52 8.73 4.95
C LEU A 58 -2.10 7.28 4.65
N PRO A 59 -0.89 6.88 5.07
CA PRO A 59 -0.45 5.50 4.97
C PRO A 59 -1.33 4.57 5.84
N VAL A 60 -1.71 3.43 5.28
CA VAL A 60 -2.45 2.38 5.98
C VAL A 60 -1.48 1.30 6.43
N VAL A 61 -1.46 0.99 7.72
CA VAL A 61 -0.52 0.03 8.32
C VAL A 61 -1.26 -0.98 9.20
N PRO A 62 -0.82 -2.26 9.24
CA PRO A 62 -1.42 -3.25 10.14
C PRO A 62 -1.02 -2.99 11.60
N ASN A 63 -1.91 -3.26 12.54
CA ASN A 63 -1.61 -3.27 13.97
C ASN A 63 -2.41 -4.35 14.73
N ARG A 64 -1.70 -5.29 15.36
CA ARG A 64 -2.28 -6.37 16.17
C ARG A 64 -2.74 -5.94 17.55
N GLU A 65 -2.23 -4.82 18.04
CA GLU A 65 -2.45 -4.33 19.41
C GLU A 65 -3.67 -3.39 19.51
N LEU A 66 -4.57 -3.42 18.52
CA LEU A 66 -5.80 -2.62 18.51
C LEU A 66 -6.94 -3.21 19.37
N GLY A 67 -6.77 -4.42 19.91
CA GLY A 67 -7.82 -5.09 20.69
C GLY A 67 -9.09 -5.29 19.84
N ASP A 68 -10.21 -4.75 20.30
CA ASP A 68 -11.51 -4.83 19.61
C ASP A 68 -11.75 -3.70 18.58
N GLU A 69 -10.82 -2.74 18.45
CA GLU A 69 -10.95 -1.67 17.46
C GLU A 69 -10.63 -2.20 16.05
N ILE A 70 -11.46 -1.85 15.07
CA ILE A 70 -11.24 -2.22 13.67
C ILE A 70 -10.11 -1.38 13.06
N PHE A 71 -10.08 -0.09 13.39
CA PHE A 71 -9.05 0.84 12.94
C PHE A 71 -8.83 1.94 13.99
N ARG A 72 -7.68 2.61 13.91
CA ARG A 72 -7.35 3.80 14.69
C ARG A 72 -6.53 4.77 13.86
N VAL A 73 -6.83 6.07 13.96
CA VAL A 73 -5.94 7.12 13.46
C VAL A 73 -4.91 7.41 14.53
N GLU A 74 -3.64 7.27 14.18
CA GLU A 74 -2.51 7.63 15.04
C GLU A 74 -1.82 8.88 14.51
N PHE A 75 -1.52 9.79 15.42
CA PHE A 75 -0.78 11.01 15.17
C PHE A 75 0.64 10.80 15.69
N ASP A 76 1.61 10.62 14.80
CA ASP A 76 3.02 10.58 15.13
C ASP A 76 3.63 11.98 14.93
N SER A 77 4.82 12.18 15.48
CA SER A 77 5.68 13.35 15.31
C SER A 77 5.88 13.74 13.83
N ASN A 78 5.95 12.76 12.92
CA ASN A 78 6.32 12.99 11.52
C ASN A 78 5.17 12.81 10.52
N GLN A 79 4.07 12.13 10.87
CA GLN A 79 2.94 11.88 9.98
C GLN A 79 1.72 11.32 10.71
N THR A 80 0.58 11.28 10.01
CA THR A 80 -0.61 10.53 10.43
C THR A 80 -0.65 9.15 9.81
N LEU A 81 -1.06 8.15 10.60
CA LEU A 81 -1.18 6.76 10.16
C LEU A 81 -2.59 6.24 10.40
N LEU A 82 -3.13 5.51 9.42
CA LEU A 82 -4.34 4.72 9.63
C LEU A 82 -3.95 3.29 10.00
N LYS A 83 -4.05 2.96 11.28
CA LYS A 83 -3.79 1.62 11.80
C LYS A 83 -5.03 0.76 11.61
N VAL A 84 -4.90 -0.40 10.96
CA VAL A 84 -5.98 -1.35 10.74
C VAL A 84 -5.67 -2.65 11.48
N ASN A 85 -6.69 -3.21 12.13
CA ASN A 85 -6.53 -4.41 12.93
C ASN A 85 -6.38 -5.65 12.05
N ASP A 86 -5.16 -6.21 12.01
CA ASP A 86 -4.83 -7.40 11.24
C ASP A 86 -5.16 -8.71 11.98
N SER A 87 -5.66 -8.65 13.22
CA SER A 87 -6.26 -9.82 13.87
C SER A 87 -7.59 -10.23 13.22
N LEU A 88 -8.23 -9.32 12.48
CA LEU A 88 -9.50 -9.53 11.78
C LEU A 88 -9.35 -10.26 10.43
N GLY A 89 -8.13 -10.58 10.01
CA GLY A 89 -7.84 -11.29 8.77
C GLY A 89 -7.00 -10.46 7.79
N ASP A 90 -7.37 -10.51 6.50
CA ASP A 90 -6.65 -9.77 5.46
C ASP A 90 -6.97 -8.27 5.53
N TRP A 91 -6.16 -7.54 6.30
CA TRP A 91 -6.29 -6.10 6.47
C TRP A 91 -6.17 -5.32 5.15
N ARG A 92 -5.46 -5.85 4.14
CA ARG A 92 -5.32 -5.17 2.84
C ARG A 92 -6.62 -5.26 2.05
N ALA A 93 -7.26 -6.43 2.07
CA ALA A 93 -8.58 -6.60 1.48
C ALA A 93 -9.61 -5.71 2.18
N LEU A 94 -9.56 -5.62 3.52
CA LEU A 94 -10.42 -4.74 4.30
C LEU A 94 -10.20 -3.25 3.96
N ALA A 95 -8.95 -2.80 3.87
CA ALA A 95 -8.62 -1.41 3.54
C ALA A 95 -9.09 -1.01 2.12
N ARG A 96 -9.26 -1.98 1.21
CA ARG A 96 -9.76 -1.80 -0.15
C ARG A 96 -11.27 -2.02 -0.29
N ASP A 97 -11.93 -2.47 0.77
CA ASP A 97 -13.36 -2.73 0.76
C ASP A 97 -14.16 -1.41 0.59
N PRO A 98 -15.14 -1.35 -0.33
CA PRO A 98 -15.91 -0.13 -0.56
C PRO A 98 -16.65 0.40 0.67
N PHE A 99 -17.14 -0.48 1.57
CA PHE A 99 -17.82 -0.05 2.79
C PHE A 99 -16.80 0.51 3.80
N PHE A 100 -15.65 -0.14 3.93
CA PHE A 100 -14.56 0.38 4.74
C PHE A 100 -14.13 1.76 4.27
N ILE A 101 -13.90 1.95 2.97
CA ILE A 101 -13.52 3.24 2.40
C ILE A 101 -14.61 4.29 2.67
N ALA A 102 -15.88 3.98 2.41
CA ALA A 102 -16.97 4.93 2.57
C ALA A 102 -17.21 5.37 4.02
N LEU A 103 -16.88 4.54 5.00
CA LEU A 103 -17.11 4.83 6.42
C LEU A 103 -15.86 5.36 7.13
N VAL A 104 -14.70 4.75 6.86
CA VAL A 104 -13.46 4.99 7.63
C VAL A 104 -12.71 6.20 7.11
N TYR A 105 -12.57 6.38 5.80
CA TYR A 105 -11.77 7.47 5.24
C TYR A 105 -12.37 8.85 5.53
N PRO A 106 -13.70 9.08 5.37
CA PRO A 106 -14.30 10.35 5.76
C PRO A 106 -14.19 10.62 7.26
N ALA A 107 -14.31 9.58 8.10
CA ALA A 107 -14.15 9.72 9.54
C ALA A 107 -12.70 10.05 9.93
N ALA A 108 -11.72 9.39 9.31
CA ALA A 108 -10.30 9.64 9.52
C ALA A 108 -9.92 11.06 9.09
N LEU A 109 -10.33 11.49 7.89
CA LEU A 109 -10.12 12.86 7.42
C LEU A 109 -10.68 13.89 8.41
N ARG A 110 -11.91 13.68 8.89
CA ARG A 110 -12.52 14.58 9.88
C ARG A 110 -11.71 14.63 11.18
N LEU A 111 -11.27 13.49 11.70
CA LEU A 111 -10.44 13.43 12.92
C LEU A 111 -9.12 14.17 12.73
N ILE A 112 -8.47 14.01 11.58
CA ILE A 112 -7.20 14.65 11.26
C ILE A 112 -7.37 16.17 11.17
N LEU A 113 -8.38 16.65 10.46
CA LEU A 113 -8.64 18.09 10.37
C LEU A 113 -9.04 18.70 11.72
N ILE A 114 -9.78 17.98 12.57
CA ILE A 114 -10.08 18.42 13.95
C ILE A 114 -8.78 18.53 14.76
N GLN A 115 -7.90 17.53 14.68
CA GLN A 115 -6.63 17.55 15.38
C GLN A 115 -5.78 18.76 14.96
N ILE A 116 -5.61 18.97 13.65
CA ILE A 116 -4.81 20.06 13.09
C ILE A 116 -5.41 21.42 13.44
N LEU A 117 -6.67 21.66 13.07
CA LEU A 117 -7.25 23.01 13.08
C LEU A 117 -7.80 23.42 14.45
N LEU A 118 -8.33 22.47 15.23
CA LEU A 118 -9.06 22.81 16.47
C LEU A 118 -8.25 22.50 17.73
N ILE A 119 -7.53 21.38 17.76
CA ILE A 119 -6.75 20.95 18.92
C ILE A 119 -5.38 21.63 18.91
N GLU A 120 -4.63 21.47 17.82
CA GLU A 120 -3.28 22.01 17.69
C GLU A 120 -3.26 23.46 17.16
N LYS A 121 -4.37 23.92 16.57
CA LYS A 121 -4.54 25.27 16.01
C LYS A 121 -3.44 25.62 15.00
N HIS A 122 -3.05 24.64 14.21
CA HIS A 122 -2.07 24.80 13.13
C HIS A 122 -2.75 25.40 11.91
N HIS A 123 -2.16 26.46 11.36
CA HIS A 123 -2.69 27.19 10.20
C HIS A 123 -1.62 27.47 9.14
N ASP A 124 -0.40 26.99 9.35
CA ASP A 124 0.68 27.13 8.37
C ASP A 124 0.45 26.14 7.21
N THR A 125 0.60 26.63 5.99
CA THR A 125 0.45 25.88 4.74
C THR A 125 1.71 25.92 3.89
N GLU A 126 2.76 26.64 4.33
CA GLU A 126 3.98 26.85 3.56
C GLU A 126 5.07 25.84 3.92
N ASP A 127 5.13 25.40 5.19
CA ASP A 127 6.09 24.39 5.64
C ASP A 127 5.65 22.97 5.29
N MET A 128 6.03 22.50 4.10
CA MET A 128 5.75 21.15 3.61
C MET A 128 6.55 20.04 4.32
N ASP A 129 7.50 20.37 5.20
CA ASP A 129 8.17 19.39 6.06
C ASP A 129 7.29 19.02 7.26
N ASP A 130 6.43 19.93 7.72
CA ASP A 130 5.36 19.63 8.67
C ASP A 130 4.24 18.83 7.98
N TRP A 131 3.95 17.65 8.53
CA TRP A 131 2.90 16.79 8.01
C TRP A 131 1.54 17.47 8.03
N LYS A 132 1.27 18.37 8.98
CA LYS A 132 -0.02 19.07 9.11
C LYS A 132 -0.28 19.98 7.94
N SER A 133 0.74 20.71 7.49
CA SER A 133 0.66 21.60 6.33
C SER A 133 0.33 20.83 5.06
N ARG A 134 0.72 19.55 4.95
CA ARG A 134 0.37 18.70 3.80
C ARG A 134 -1.12 18.36 3.70
N TRP A 135 -1.87 18.54 4.80
CA TRP A 135 -3.32 18.33 4.84
C TRP A 135 -4.14 19.59 4.58
N LEU A 136 -3.52 20.77 4.61
CA LEU A 136 -4.16 22.08 4.43
C LEU A 136 -3.90 22.62 3.01
#